data_AF-A0A9Q8N942-F1
#
_entry.id   AF-A0A9Q8N942-F1
#
_cell.length_a   1.000
_cell.length_b   1.000
_cell.length_c   1.000
_cell.angle_alpha   90.00
_cell.angle_beta   90.00
_cell.angle_gamma   90.00
#
_symmetry.space_group_name_H-M   'P 1'
#
loop_
_entity.id
_entity.type
_entity.pdbx_description
1 polymer ?
#
loop_
_entity_poly.entity_id
_entity_poly.type
_entity_poly.pdbx_seq_one_letter_code
_entity_poly.pdbx_strand_id
1 'polypeptide(L)'
;MPRDDFAHTAVNNMTLINREFSKREWLFTNWPAAFSLRNGVRIGLLSSLLSILPYFTRFYDHHLAIPFLKSSFMNGYSLYEREVTKMALTNKQRQVTDISVWLMRYYQILTGCVKPRSYKFGRYLEIQDVDAVKRLFRSRVKITKMVVLNDTVTTLAQETAALATMKILERRFANKSNYEK
;
A
#
# COMPACT_ATOMS: atom_id res chain seq x y z
N MET A 1 -8.36 11.07 11.95
CA MET A 1 -9.19 10.00 12.54
C MET A 1 -9.94 9.27 11.44
N PRO A 2 -10.32 7.99 11.65
CA PRO A 2 -11.05 7.20 10.65
C PRO A 2 -12.39 7.86 10.29
N ARG A 3 -12.82 7.72 9.04
CA ARG A 3 -14.07 8.30 8.50
C ARG A 3 -15.05 7.24 8.00
N ASP A 4 -14.59 6.01 7.87
CA ASP A 4 -15.33 4.84 7.41
C ASP A 4 -14.78 3.61 8.14
N ASP A 5 -15.53 2.51 8.08
CA ASP A 5 -15.19 1.26 8.77
C ASP A 5 -13.83 0.71 8.35
N PHE A 6 -13.45 0.88 7.08
CA PHE A 6 -12.15 0.41 6.57
C PHE A 6 -10.98 1.20 7.17
N ALA A 7 -11.16 2.49 7.43
CA ALA A 7 -10.13 3.31 8.04
C ALA A 7 -9.78 2.86 9.47
N HIS A 8 -10.68 2.15 10.16
CA HIS A 8 -10.38 1.53 11.45
C HIS A 8 -9.34 0.41 11.33
N THR A 9 -9.32 -0.32 10.22
CA THR A 9 -8.32 -1.37 9.98
C THR A 9 -6.90 -0.81 10.04
N ALA A 10 -6.65 0.38 9.49
CA ALA A 10 -5.35 1.03 9.59
C ALA A 10 -5.00 1.38 11.04
N VAL A 11 -5.96 1.87 11.82
CA VAL A 11 -5.78 2.20 13.24
C VAL A 11 -5.47 0.95 14.06
N ASN A 12 -6.22 -0.14 13.87
CA ASN A 12 -6.01 -1.40 14.56
C ASN A 12 -4.61 -1.96 14.30
N ASN A 13 -4.16 -1.95 13.03
CA ASN A 13 -2.80 -2.34 12.67
C ASN A 13 -1.76 -1.47 13.41
N MET A 14 -1.97 -0.15 13.47
CA MET A 14 -1.05 0.76 14.15
C MET A 14 -1.02 0.54 15.67
N THR A 15 -2.15 0.22 16.30
CA THR A 15 -2.22 -0.11 17.73
C THR A 15 -1.34 -1.31 18.05
N LEU A 16 -1.42 -2.39 17.26
CA LEU A 16 -0.60 -3.59 17.45
C LEU A 16 0.88 -3.33 17.20
N ILE A 17 1.22 -2.53 16.19
CA ILE A 17 2.61 -2.12 15.93
C ILE A 17 3.19 -1.31 17.10
N ASN A 18 2.46 -0.32 17.60
CA ASN A 18 2.94 0.53 18.70
C ASN A 18 3.06 -0.22 20.03
N ARG A 19 2.42 -1.38 20.19
CA ARG A 19 2.60 -2.25 21.36
C ARG A 19 3.97 -2.92 21.39
N GLU A 20 4.50 -3.29 20.22
CA GLU A 20 5.74 -4.08 20.10
C GLU A 20 6.96 -3.23 19.72
N PHE A 21 6.76 -2.08 19.07
CA PHE A 21 7.85 -1.29 18.51
C PHE A 21 7.90 0.15 19.06
N SER A 22 9.07 0.55 19.55
CA SER A 22 9.39 1.92 19.94
C SER A 22 9.75 2.77 18.72
N LYS A 23 8.96 3.79 18.38
CA LYS A 23 9.26 4.68 17.25
C LYS A 23 10.58 5.41 17.42
N ARG A 24 10.89 5.85 18.64
CA ARG A 24 12.12 6.58 18.95
C ARG A 24 13.35 5.73 18.65
N GLU A 25 13.37 4.49 19.13
CA GLU A 25 14.48 3.54 18.91
C GLU A 25 14.61 3.16 17.45
N TRP A 26 13.48 2.91 16.78
CA TRP A 26 13.49 2.58 15.36
C TRP A 26 14.00 3.74 14.51
N LEU A 27 13.56 4.97 14.76
CA LEU A 27 14.05 6.14 14.04
C LEU A 27 15.54 6.38 14.28
N PHE A 28 16.04 6.17 15.50
CA PHE A 28 17.46 6.32 15.81
C PHE A 28 18.34 5.40 14.94
N THR A 29 17.90 4.16 14.73
CA THR A 29 18.62 3.15 13.96
C THR A 29 18.33 3.19 12.45
N ASN A 30 17.16 3.68 12.03
CA ASN A 30 16.67 3.59 10.66
C ASN A 30 16.35 4.95 10.00
N TRP A 31 16.87 6.06 10.53
CA TRP A 31 16.63 7.41 9.99
C TRP A 31 16.92 7.55 8.48
N PRO A 32 17.96 6.92 7.87
CA PRO A 32 18.21 7.07 6.44
C PRO A 32 17.10 6.45 5.58
N ALA A 33 16.47 5.39 6.09
CA ALA A 33 15.32 4.76 5.44
C ALA A 33 14.05 5.58 5.65
N ALA A 34 13.82 6.05 6.88
CA ALA A 34 12.65 6.84 7.25
C ALA A 34 12.51 8.14 6.45
N PHE A 35 13.62 8.85 6.23
CA PHE A 35 13.66 10.15 5.55
C PHE A 35 14.27 10.10 4.15
N SER A 36 14.33 8.91 3.55
CA SER A 36 14.90 8.76 2.20
C SER A 36 14.16 9.60 1.16
N LEU A 37 14.90 10.35 0.34
CA LEU A 37 14.36 11.09 -0.81
C LEU A 37 13.68 10.16 -1.84
N ARG A 38 13.98 8.86 -1.82
CA ARG A 38 13.30 7.86 -2.66
C ARG A 38 11.81 7.78 -2.36
N ASN A 39 11.39 8.05 -1.12
CA ASN A 39 9.99 8.12 -0.72
C ASN A 39 9.29 9.35 -1.34
N GLY A 40 10.04 10.33 -1.83
CA GLY A 40 9.51 11.57 -2.41
C GLY A 40 9.36 12.68 -1.36
N VAL A 41 9.57 13.92 -1.80
CA VAL A 41 9.69 15.10 -0.93
C VAL A 41 8.46 15.31 -0.03
N ARG A 42 7.25 15.17 -0.59
CA ARG A 42 6.00 15.32 0.19
C ARG A 42 5.89 14.32 1.33
N ILE A 43 6.30 13.07 1.09
CA ILE A 43 6.29 12.02 2.12
C ILE A 43 7.37 12.29 3.15
N GLY A 44 8.57 12.71 2.71
CA GLY A 44 9.64 13.12 3.61
C GLY A 44 9.22 14.22 4.58
N LEU A 45 8.62 15.30 4.07
CA LEU A 45 8.10 16.41 4.89
C LEU A 45 7.06 15.94 5.90
N LEU A 46 6.11 15.10 5.47
CA LEU A 46 5.10 14.53 6.36
C LEU A 46 5.74 13.63 7.43
N SER A 47 6.70 12.78 7.06
CA SER A 47 7.44 11.95 8.00
C SER A 47 8.19 12.79 9.04
N SER A 48 8.79 13.92 8.63
CA SER A 48 9.48 14.84 9.54
C SER A 48 8.54 15.53 10.52
N LEU A 49 7.35 15.94 10.07
CA LEU A 49 6.33 16.48 10.98
C LEU A 49 5.86 15.43 11.98
N LEU A 50 5.64 14.19 11.52
CA LEU A 50 5.12 13.11 12.34
C LEU A 50 6.18 12.45 13.24
N SER A 51 7.47 12.65 13.00
CA SER A 51 8.53 12.06 13.82
C SER A 51 8.60 12.65 15.23
N ILE A 52 8.06 13.85 15.44
CA ILE A 52 8.01 14.53 16.74
C ILE A 52 7.05 13.83 17.72
N LEU A 53 6.00 13.19 17.21
CA LEU A 53 5.03 12.48 18.03
C LEU A 53 5.69 11.26 18.70
N PRO A 54 5.19 10.75 19.83
CA PRO A 54 5.83 9.61 20.50
C PRO A 54 5.63 8.26 19.77
N TYR A 55 4.48 8.07 19.13
CA TYR A 55 4.08 6.79 18.53
C TYR A 55 4.06 6.84 17.00
N PHE A 56 4.18 5.69 16.34
CA PHE A 56 3.90 5.60 14.92
C PHE A 56 2.44 5.96 14.66
N THR A 57 2.21 6.97 13.84
CA THR A 57 0.87 7.45 13.54
C THR A 57 0.28 6.77 12.32
N ARG A 58 1.09 6.60 11.27
CA ARG A 58 0.70 5.96 10.02
C ARG A 58 1.94 5.63 9.18
N PHE A 59 1.86 4.59 8.37
CA PHE A 59 2.76 4.37 7.24
C PHE A 59 2.08 4.79 5.93
N TYR A 60 2.85 5.35 4.98
CA TYR A 60 2.28 5.69 3.70
C TYR A 60 2.00 4.43 2.86
N ASP A 61 0.75 4.24 2.46
CA ASP A 61 0.29 3.15 1.60
C ASP A 61 0.14 3.64 0.15
N HIS A 62 1.07 3.23 -0.70
CA HIS A 62 1.09 3.63 -2.12
C HIS A 62 -0.05 3.02 -2.96
N HIS A 63 -0.89 2.15 -2.39
CA HIS A 63 -1.89 1.34 -3.12
C HIS A 63 -1.28 0.64 -4.34
N LEU A 64 -0.10 0.04 -4.12
CA LEU A 64 0.66 -0.76 -5.08
C LEU A 64 0.88 -2.16 -4.54
N ALA A 65 1.30 -3.10 -5.38
CA ALA A 65 1.73 -4.41 -4.91
C ALA A 65 2.87 -4.26 -3.89
N ILE A 66 2.72 -5.00 -2.78
CA ILE A 66 3.62 -4.98 -1.64
C ILE A 66 4.54 -6.21 -1.75
N PRO A 67 5.86 -6.04 -1.83
CA PRO A 67 6.77 -7.17 -1.81
C PRO A 67 6.92 -7.70 -0.38
N PHE A 68 6.48 -8.93 -0.15
CA PHE A 68 6.67 -9.63 1.12
C PHE A 68 7.80 -10.65 1.02
N LEU A 69 8.69 -10.63 2.01
CA LEU A 69 9.58 -11.75 2.29
C LEU A 69 8.78 -12.79 3.07
N LYS A 70 8.85 -14.05 2.63
CA LYS A 70 8.17 -15.15 3.30
C LYS A 70 8.57 -15.22 4.78
N SER A 71 9.87 -15.08 5.08
CA SER A 71 10.38 -15.09 6.46
C SER A 71 9.78 -13.98 7.32
N SER A 72 9.81 -12.73 6.86
CA SER A 72 9.24 -11.60 7.60
C SER A 72 7.73 -11.73 7.79
N PHE A 73 7.03 -12.28 6.80
CA PHE A 73 5.59 -12.54 6.91
C PHE A 73 5.30 -13.59 7.98
N MET A 74 6.02 -14.72 7.96
CA MET A 74 5.84 -15.78 8.96
C MET A 74 6.20 -15.30 10.36
N ASN A 75 7.31 -14.58 10.52
CA ASN A 75 7.71 -14.04 11.83
C ASN A 75 6.70 -13.02 12.37
N GLY A 76 6.19 -12.13 11.50
CA GLY A 76 5.14 -11.19 11.87
C GLY A 76 3.83 -11.90 12.23
N TYR A 77 3.45 -12.94 11.48
CA TYR A 77 2.28 -13.76 11.78
C TYR A 77 2.42 -14.43 13.14
N SER A 78 3.56 -15.07 13.43
CA SER A 78 3.82 -15.70 14.72
C SER A 78 3.79 -14.71 15.89
N LEU A 79 4.28 -13.48 15.70
CA LEU A 79 4.21 -12.43 16.73
C LEU A 79 2.77 -11.99 17.05
N TYR A 80 1.90 -11.97 16.04
CA TYR A 80 0.52 -11.48 16.14
C TYR A 80 -0.52 -12.59 15.93
N GLU A 81 -0.17 -13.85 16.19
CA GLU A 81 -0.97 -15.03 15.78
C GLU A 81 -2.39 -14.98 16.36
N ARG A 82 -2.49 -14.61 17.64
CA ARG A 82 -3.76 -14.48 18.36
C ARG A 82 -4.64 -13.41 17.74
N GLU A 83 -4.07 -12.25 17.42
CA GLU A 83 -4.77 -11.13 16.83
C GLU A 83 -5.18 -11.44 15.38
N VAL A 84 -4.30 -12.04 14.57
CA VAL A 84 -4.63 -12.45 13.19
C VAL A 84 -5.79 -13.45 13.18
N THR A 85 -5.75 -14.45 14.07
CA THR A 85 -6.83 -15.43 14.16
C THR A 85 -8.16 -14.76 14.49
N LYS A 86 -8.18 -13.87 15.48
CA LYS A 86 -9.42 -13.23 15.97
C LYS A 86 -9.94 -12.12 15.07
N MET A 87 -9.06 -11.31 14.50
CA MET A 87 -9.38 -10.04 13.84
C MET A 87 -9.22 -10.10 12.31
N ALA A 88 -8.80 -11.23 11.73
CA ALA A 88 -8.73 -11.38 10.28
C ALA A 88 -9.27 -12.71 9.76
N LEU A 89 -9.12 -13.81 10.51
CA LEU A 89 -9.49 -15.15 10.02
C LEU A 89 -10.87 -15.61 10.47
N THR A 90 -11.40 -15.09 11.58
CA THR A 90 -12.70 -15.53 12.13
C THR A 90 -13.89 -14.76 11.52
N ASN A 91 -13.66 -13.53 11.07
CA ASN A 91 -14.73 -12.65 10.59
C ASN A 91 -15.12 -13.03 9.15
N LYS A 92 -16.38 -13.43 8.93
CA LYS A 92 -16.90 -13.74 7.60
C LYS A 92 -17.09 -12.51 6.72
N GLN A 93 -17.41 -11.38 7.34
CA GLN A 93 -17.61 -10.08 6.70
C GLN A 93 -16.71 -9.06 7.37
N ARG A 94 -16.34 -8.01 6.64
CA ARG A 94 -15.48 -6.95 7.17
C ARG A 94 -16.09 -6.34 8.42
N GLN A 95 -15.28 -6.20 9.46
CA GLN A 95 -15.65 -5.60 10.74
C GLN A 95 -14.71 -4.43 11.07
N VAL A 96 -15.21 -3.50 11.88
CA VAL A 96 -14.43 -2.36 12.40
C VAL A 96 -13.22 -2.80 13.21
N THR A 97 -13.27 -4.01 13.79
CA THR A 97 -12.16 -4.62 14.54
C THR A 97 -11.12 -5.28 13.64
N ASP A 98 -11.28 -5.28 12.32
CA ASP A 98 -10.40 -6.04 11.45
C ASP A 98 -8.97 -5.48 11.43
N ILE A 99 -8.03 -6.38 11.18
CA ILE A 99 -6.67 -6.07 10.76
C ILE A 99 -6.44 -6.50 9.32
N SER A 100 -5.36 -6.01 8.71
CA SER A 100 -5.04 -6.35 7.32
C SER A 100 -3.62 -6.85 7.16
N VAL A 101 -3.31 -7.31 5.96
CA VAL A 101 -1.95 -7.66 5.55
C VAL A 101 -0.94 -6.50 5.72
N TRP A 102 -1.42 -5.25 5.86
CA TRP A 102 -0.55 -4.12 6.19
C TRP A 102 0.15 -4.28 7.55
N LEU A 103 -0.42 -5.02 8.50
CA LEU A 103 0.27 -5.35 9.75
C LEU A 103 1.61 -6.06 9.48
N MET A 104 1.60 -7.06 8.58
CA MET A 104 2.81 -7.77 8.17
C MET A 104 3.77 -6.86 7.41
N ARG A 105 3.24 -5.91 6.63
CA ARG A 105 4.06 -4.91 5.92
C ARG A 105 4.79 -4.02 6.91
N TYR A 106 4.09 -3.55 7.95
CA TYR A 106 4.65 -2.67 8.98
C TYR A 106 5.71 -3.41 9.80
N TYR A 107 5.44 -4.66 10.19
CA TYR A 107 6.43 -5.53 10.81
C TYR A 107 7.70 -5.65 9.94
N GLN A 108 7.56 -5.92 8.63
CA GLN A 108 8.68 -6.04 7.72
C GLN A 108 9.47 -4.72 7.55
N ILE A 109 8.80 -3.58 7.61
CA ILE A 109 9.44 -2.26 7.61
C ILE A 109 10.26 -2.08 8.89
N LEU A 110 9.67 -2.40 10.04
CA LEU A 110 10.24 -2.12 11.34
C LEU A 110 11.39 -3.06 11.73
N THR A 111 11.41 -4.26 11.17
CA THR A 111 12.52 -5.21 11.29
C THR A 111 13.67 -4.97 10.32
N GLY A 112 13.62 -3.88 9.53
CA GLY A 112 14.72 -3.50 8.62
C GLY A 112 14.85 -4.38 7.38
N CYS A 113 13.89 -5.27 7.11
CA CYS A 113 13.91 -6.19 5.98
C CYS A 113 13.50 -5.54 4.64
N VAL A 114 13.36 -4.22 4.58
CA VAL A 114 12.99 -3.48 3.37
C VAL A 114 13.93 -2.30 3.12
N LYS A 115 14.02 -1.91 1.84
CA LYS A 115 14.71 -0.69 1.43
C LYS A 115 13.71 0.29 0.79
N PRO A 116 13.89 1.62 0.99
CA PRO A 116 13.08 2.62 0.33
C PRO A 116 13.08 2.45 -1.20
N ARG A 117 11.88 2.33 -1.77
CA ARG A 117 11.64 2.25 -3.21
C ARG A 117 11.28 3.64 -3.74
N SER A 118 11.65 3.93 -4.98
CA SER A 118 11.25 5.18 -5.62
C SER A 118 9.72 5.32 -5.62
N TYR A 119 9.21 6.47 -5.16
CA TYR A 119 7.79 6.83 -5.24
C TYR A 119 7.26 6.88 -6.69
N LYS A 120 8.16 6.90 -7.68
CA LYS A 120 7.80 6.86 -9.09
C LYS A 120 7.66 5.44 -9.65
N PHE A 121 7.97 4.41 -8.85
CA PHE A 121 7.95 3.00 -9.26
C PHE A 121 6.59 2.56 -9.82
N GLY A 122 5.49 2.98 -9.18
CA GLY A 122 4.16 2.62 -9.61
C GLY A 122 3.16 3.77 -9.59
N ARG A 123 2.01 3.54 -10.22
CA ARG A 123 0.86 4.44 -10.23
C ARG A 123 -0.41 3.66 -9.91
N TYR A 124 -1.21 4.22 -9.02
CA TYR A 124 -2.59 3.81 -8.80
C TYR A 124 -3.48 4.73 -9.64
N LEU A 125 -4.42 4.16 -10.38
CA LEU A 125 -5.42 4.87 -11.18
C LEU A 125 -6.76 4.16 -11.02
N GLU A 126 -7.85 4.89 -11.21
CA GLU A 126 -9.18 4.30 -11.40
C GLU A 126 -9.34 3.88 -12.87
N ILE A 127 -9.97 2.75 -13.14
CA ILE A 127 -10.10 2.20 -14.51
C ILE A 127 -10.93 3.13 -15.42
N GLN A 128 -11.85 3.91 -14.85
CA GLN A 128 -12.65 4.91 -15.54
C GLN A 128 -11.90 6.19 -15.88
N ASP A 129 -10.69 6.43 -15.35
CA ASP A 129 -9.88 7.61 -15.70
C ASP A 129 -9.09 7.36 -16.99
N VAL A 130 -9.83 7.29 -18.10
CA VAL A 130 -9.32 7.00 -19.44
C VAL A 130 -8.20 7.95 -19.83
N ASP A 131 -8.31 9.23 -19.46
CA ASP A 131 -7.32 10.23 -19.83
C ASP A 131 -6.04 10.10 -19.02
N ALA A 132 -6.10 9.75 -17.73
CA ALA A 132 -4.89 9.42 -16.98
C ALA A 132 -4.18 8.20 -17.56
N VAL A 133 -4.91 7.17 -17.97
CA VAL A 133 -4.34 5.99 -18.64
C VAL A 133 -3.69 6.38 -19.97
N LYS A 134 -4.36 7.17 -20.82
CA LYS A 134 -3.77 7.69 -22.07
C LYS A 134 -2.51 8.51 -21.81
N ARG A 135 -2.53 9.43 -20.84
CA ARG A 135 -1.36 10.25 -20.47
C ARG A 135 -0.20 9.38 -20.00
N LEU A 136 -0.48 8.36 -19.19
CA LEU A 136 0.53 7.42 -18.71
C LEU A 136 1.25 6.72 -19.86
N PHE A 137 0.51 6.24 -20.87
CA PHE A 137 1.10 5.54 -22.01
C PHE A 137 1.73 6.45 -23.07
N ARG A 138 1.27 7.70 -23.19
CA ARG A 138 1.91 8.70 -24.05
C ARG A 138 3.22 9.24 -23.49
N SER A 139 3.41 9.16 -22.17
CA SER A 139 4.64 9.61 -21.53
C SER A 139 5.85 8.86 -22.08
N ARG A 140 6.78 9.59 -22.72
CA ARG A 140 8.07 9.04 -23.20
C ARG A 140 9.01 8.66 -22.05
N VAL A 141 8.68 9.07 -20.84
CA VAL A 141 9.48 8.89 -19.65
C VAL A 141 9.06 7.58 -18.96
N LYS A 142 9.81 6.49 -19.24
CA LYS A 142 9.58 5.11 -18.75
C LYS A 142 9.88 4.93 -17.25
N ILE A 143 9.31 5.77 -16.38
CA ILE A 143 9.58 5.70 -14.94
C ILE A 143 8.66 4.69 -14.25
N THR A 144 7.42 4.55 -14.71
CA THR A 144 6.42 3.67 -14.07
C THR A 144 6.63 2.22 -14.51
N LYS A 145 6.92 1.35 -13.53
CA LYS A 145 7.11 -0.10 -13.71
C LYS A 145 5.86 -0.90 -13.36
N MET A 146 4.92 -0.30 -12.64
CA MET A 146 3.70 -0.95 -12.16
C MET A 146 2.53 0.02 -12.24
N VAL A 147 1.39 -0.48 -12.73
CA VAL A 147 0.12 0.25 -12.72
C VAL A 147 -0.88 -0.61 -11.98
N VAL A 148 -1.55 -0.04 -10.99
CA VAL A 148 -2.72 -0.62 -10.35
C VAL A 148 -3.92 0.13 -10.88
N LEU A 149 -4.87 -0.61 -11.45
CA LEU A 149 -6.15 -0.10 -11.90
C LEU A 149 -7.21 -0.60 -10.93
N ASN A 150 -7.87 0.32 -10.25
CA ASN A 150 -9.00 0.02 -9.39
C ASN A 150 -10.30 0.05 -10.20
N ASP A 151 -11.16 -0.93 -9.99
CA ASP A 151 -12.34 -1.22 -10.80
C ASP A 151 -13.65 -0.81 -10.13
N THR A 152 -13.62 0.24 -9.30
CA THR A 152 -14.83 0.76 -8.65
C THR A 152 -15.70 1.49 -9.68
N VAL A 153 -16.59 0.72 -10.31
CA VAL A 153 -17.58 1.16 -11.30
C VAL A 153 -18.97 1.01 -10.70
N THR A 154 -19.69 2.13 -10.55
CA THR A 154 -21.03 2.17 -9.96
C THR A 154 -22.09 2.73 -10.92
N THR A 155 -21.68 3.21 -12.10
CA THR A 155 -22.55 3.85 -13.09
C THR A 155 -22.23 3.37 -14.50
N LEU A 156 -23.22 3.40 -15.39
CA LEU A 156 -23.06 3.04 -16.80
C LEU A 156 -22.01 3.90 -17.53
N ALA A 157 -21.87 5.17 -17.15
CA ALA A 157 -20.85 6.05 -17.70
C ALA A 157 -19.44 5.61 -17.32
N GLN A 158 -19.23 5.20 -16.06
CA GLN A 158 -17.96 4.64 -15.60
C GLN A 158 -17.66 3.30 -16.26
N GLU A 159 -18.68 2.46 -16.51
CA GLU A 159 -18.52 1.20 -17.23
C GLU A 159 -18.06 1.44 -18.67
N THR A 160 -18.69 2.39 -19.37
CA THR A 160 -18.29 2.79 -20.72
C THR A 160 -16.84 3.29 -20.75
N ALA A 161 -16.44 4.07 -19.74
CA ALA A 161 -15.07 4.54 -19.59
C ALA A 161 -14.10 3.38 -19.30
N ALA A 162 -14.47 2.44 -18.43
CA ALA A 162 -13.67 1.26 -18.12
C ALA A 162 -13.41 0.41 -19.37
N LEU A 163 -14.44 0.17 -20.19
CA LEU A 163 -14.33 -0.54 -21.46
C LEU A 163 -13.39 0.19 -22.45
N ALA A 164 -13.41 1.53 -22.46
CA ALA A 164 -12.47 2.31 -23.26
C ALA A 164 -11.02 2.13 -22.76
N THR A 165 -10.81 2.10 -21.45
CA THR A 165 -9.51 1.77 -20.85
C THR A 165 -9.04 0.36 -21.21
N MET A 166 -9.92 -0.65 -21.14
CA MET A 166 -9.60 -2.03 -21.55
C MET A 166 -9.10 -2.08 -23.00
N LYS A 167 -9.80 -1.42 -23.94
CA LYS A 167 -9.37 -1.34 -25.34
C LYS A 167 -7.99 -0.69 -25.51
N ILE A 168 -7.63 0.27 -24.66
CA ILE A 168 -6.28 0.87 -24.67
C ILE A 168 -5.24 -0.14 -24.19
N LEU A 169 -5.53 -0.91 -23.14
CA LEU A 169 -4.64 -1.93 -22.58
C LEU A 169 -4.41 -3.06 -23.58
N GLU A 170 -5.46 -3.60 -24.21
CA GLU A 170 -5.36 -4.66 -25.21
C GLU A 170 -4.47 -4.26 -26.40
N ARG A 171 -4.62 -3.02 -26.88
CA ARG A 171 -3.75 -2.48 -27.94
C ARG A 171 -2.31 -2.32 -27.48
N ARG A 172 -2.10 -1.97 -26.22
CA ARG A 172 -0.76 -1.71 -25.66
C ARG A 172 -0.01 -2.99 -25.32
N PHE A 173 -0.74 -4.01 -24.85
CA PHE A 173 -0.25 -5.30 -24.38
C PHE A 173 -0.91 -6.41 -25.18
N ALA A 174 -0.56 -6.49 -26.47
CA ALA A 174 -1.14 -7.47 -27.39
C ALA A 174 -0.89 -8.94 -26.97
N ASN A 175 0.21 -9.17 -26.26
CA ASN A 175 0.53 -10.48 -25.70
C ASN A 175 0.04 -10.55 -24.25
N LYS A 176 -0.90 -11.46 -23.99
CA LYS A 176 -1.39 -11.76 -22.65
C LYS A 176 -0.30 -12.37 -21.79
N SER A 177 -0.40 -12.12 -20.49
CA SER A 177 0.41 -12.78 -19.47
C SER A 177 0.04 -14.26 -19.34
N ASN A 178 0.99 -15.09 -18.92
CA ASN A 178 0.75 -16.50 -18.59
C ASN A 178 -0.23 -16.68 -17.41
N TYR A 179 -0.52 -15.60 -16.67
CA TYR A 179 -1.48 -15.55 -15.57
C TYR A 179 -2.88 -15.11 -16.01
N GLU A 180 -3.09 -14.74 -17.28
CA GLU A 180 -4.39 -14.31 -17.85
C GLU A 180 -5.00 -15.43 -18.73
N LYS A 181 -4.76 -16.69 -18.34
CA LYS A 181 -5.34 -17.87 -19.01
C LYS A 181 -6.80 -18.07 -18.64
#